data_AF-A0A7S1SSI1-F1
#
_entry.id   AF-A0A7S1SSI1-F1
#
_cell.length_a   1.000
_cell.length_b   1.000
_cell.length_c   1.000
_cell.angle_alpha   90.00
_cell.angle_beta   90.00
_cell.angle_gamma   90.00
#
_symmetry.space_group_name_H-M   'P 1'
#
loop_
_entity.id
_entity.type
_entity.pdbx_description
1 polymer ?
#
loop_
_entity_poly.entity_id
_entity_poly.type
_entity_poly.pdbx_seq_one_letter_code
_entity_poly.pdbx_strand_id
1 'polypeptide(L)'
;MAAKAATPLSLRAQQRPHQCIVAGISEPERRDPLALSRDLPLCGRRVMITAPRQYAHKLSGRLMEAGAQPVWLPAIAITALTEPAALAHLDAALSRLDAYSHIAFVSTNSFHGVMGRLAKLHGGA
;
A
#
# COMPACT_ATOMS: atom_id res chain seq x y z
N MET A 1 -8.44 -23.05 -17.29
CA MET A 1 -7.83 -21.84 -16.66
C MET A 1 -7.38 -22.25 -15.26
N ALA A 2 -6.09 -22.56 -15.11
CA ALA A 2 -5.53 -23.03 -13.84
C ALA A 2 -5.28 -21.85 -12.90
N ALA A 3 -5.89 -21.89 -11.71
CA ALA A 3 -5.59 -20.97 -10.63
C ALA A 3 -4.14 -21.20 -10.17
N LYS A 4 -3.31 -20.16 -10.27
CA LYS A 4 -1.94 -20.19 -9.76
C LYS A 4 -2.01 -20.10 -8.24
N ALA A 5 -1.90 -21.26 -7.57
CA ALA A 5 -1.87 -21.35 -6.12
C ALA A 5 -0.74 -20.47 -5.56
N ALA A 6 -1.07 -19.58 -4.64
CA ALA A 6 -0.10 -18.81 -3.89
C ALA A 6 0.59 -19.76 -2.91
N THR A 7 1.89 -19.97 -3.09
CA THR A 7 2.70 -20.80 -2.19
C THR A 7 2.61 -20.25 -0.76
N PRO A 8 2.22 -21.05 0.24
CA PRO A 8 2.25 -20.61 1.62
C PRO A 8 3.67 -20.20 1.99
N LEU A 9 3.80 -19.10 2.73
CA LEU A 9 5.07 -18.63 3.30
C LEU A 9 5.64 -19.71 4.24
N SER A 10 6.40 -20.65 3.69
CA SER A 10 7.18 -21.59 4.49
C SER A 10 8.41 -20.86 5.04
N LEU A 11 8.22 -20.18 6.16
CA LEU A 11 9.29 -19.57 6.95
C LEU A 11 10.11 -20.69 7.61
N ARG A 12 11.13 -21.21 6.92
CA ARG A 12 12.21 -21.94 7.61
C ARG A 12 12.92 -20.94 8.51
N ALA A 13 12.60 -21.00 9.79
CA ALA A 13 13.11 -20.14 10.84
C ALA A 13 14.61 -20.34 11.05
N GLN A 14 15.42 -19.45 10.48
CA GLN A 14 16.71 -19.09 11.06
C GLN A 14 16.58 -17.65 11.58
N GLN A 15 16.14 -17.56 12.84
CA GLN A 15 16.00 -16.30 13.55
C GLN A 15 17.39 -15.69 13.80
N ARG A 16 17.69 -14.58 13.13
CA ARG A 16 18.76 -13.67 13.54
C ARG A 16 18.15 -12.42 14.18
N PRO A 17 18.79 -11.82 15.20
CA PRO A 17 18.22 -10.74 16.02
C PRO A 17 17.89 -9.41 15.30
N HIS A 18 18.12 -9.32 13.98
CA HIS A 18 17.95 -8.08 13.20
C HIS A 18 17.19 -8.30 11.86
N GLN A 19 16.39 -9.37 11.75
CA GLN A 19 15.75 -9.69 10.48
C GLN A 19 14.58 -8.74 10.17
N CYS A 20 14.72 -7.97 9.08
CA CYS A 20 13.62 -7.20 8.49
C CYS A 20 12.69 -8.16 7.73
N ILE A 21 11.45 -8.31 8.19
CA ILE A 21 10.42 -9.11 7.51
C ILE A 21 9.63 -8.16 6.62
N VAL A 22 9.80 -8.29 5.30
CA VAL A 22 8.97 -7.58 4.31
C VAL A 22 7.73 -8.43 4.03
N ALA A 23 6.61 -8.06 4.63
CA ALA A 23 5.33 -8.73 4.40
C ALA A 23 4.55 -7.99 3.30
N GLY A 24 4.35 -8.66 2.17
CA GLY A 24 3.42 -8.21 1.12
C GLY A 24 1.97 -8.44 1.53
N ILE A 25 1.06 -7.61 1.01
CA ILE A 25 -0.38 -7.72 1.23
C ILE A 25 -1.05 -8.50 0.09
N SER A 26 -1.26 -9.81 0.25
CA SER A 26 -2.09 -10.66 -0.63
C SER A 26 -3.53 -10.81 -0.09
N GLU A 27 -4.55 -11.22 -0.84
CA GLU A 27 -5.86 -11.50 -0.19
C GLU A 27 -5.70 -12.63 0.86
N PRO A 28 -6.28 -12.50 2.07
CA PRO A 28 -6.22 -13.58 3.04
C PRO A 28 -7.09 -14.73 2.53
N GLU A 29 -6.52 -15.94 2.45
CA GLU A 29 -7.33 -17.15 2.36
C GLU A 29 -8.26 -17.21 3.57
N ARG A 30 -9.48 -17.72 3.36
CA ARG A 30 -10.54 -17.75 4.37
C ARG A 30 -10.06 -18.49 5.62
N ARG A 31 -10.00 -17.80 6.75
CA ARG A 31 -9.54 -18.33 8.03
C ARG A 31 -10.41 -19.50 8.51
N ASP A 32 -9.78 -20.55 9.03
CA ASP A 32 -10.43 -21.52 9.90
C ASP A 32 -10.76 -20.86 11.26
N PRO A 33 -12.05 -20.71 11.64
CA PRO A 33 -12.45 -20.09 12.89
C PRO A 33 -11.95 -20.85 14.14
N LEU A 34 -11.56 -22.12 14.02
CA LEU A 34 -11.10 -22.96 15.12
C LEU A 34 -9.57 -22.98 15.30
N ALA A 35 -8.81 -22.32 14.42
CA ALA A 35 -7.36 -22.26 14.53
C ALA A 35 -6.92 -21.57 15.83
N LEU A 36 -6.00 -22.21 16.57
CA LEU A 36 -5.44 -21.65 17.79
C LEU A 36 -4.49 -20.49 17.45
N SER A 37 -4.38 -19.53 18.37
CA SER A 37 -3.53 -18.34 18.16
C SER A 37 -2.06 -18.69 17.86
N ARG A 38 -1.56 -19.80 18.42
CA ARG A 38 -0.18 -20.30 18.21
C ARG A 38 0.08 -20.79 16.79
N ASP A 39 -0.97 -21.17 16.07
CA ASP A 39 -0.87 -21.70 14.70
C ASP A 39 -0.88 -20.57 13.67
N LEU A 40 -1.11 -19.33 14.10
CA LEU A 40 -1.10 -18.17 13.21
C LEU A 40 0.34 -17.84 12.77
N PRO A 41 0.54 -17.49 11.49
CA PRO A 41 1.88 -17.38 10.89
C PRO A 41 2.75 -16.30 11.51
N LEU A 42 2.16 -15.29 12.16
CA LEU A 42 2.87 -14.20 12.82
C LEU A 42 2.66 -14.18 14.34
N CYS A 43 2.19 -15.27 14.96
CA CYS A 43 1.96 -15.36 16.39
C CYS A 43 3.19 -14.89 17.20
N GLY A 44 2.97 -13.93 18.12
CA GLY A 44 4.01 -13.40 19.00
C GLY A 44 5.02 -12.47 18.32
N ARG A 45 4.84 -12.13 17.04
CA ARG A 45 5.72 -11.20 16.31
C ARG A 45 5.25 -9.77 16.47
N ARG A 46 6.17 -8.87 16.81
CA ARG A 46 5.95 -7.42 16.74
C ARG A 46 6.35 -6.93 15.36
N VAL A 47 5.45 -6.24 14.66
CA VAL A 47 5.67 -5.78 13.28
C VAL A 47 5.54 -4.27 13.22
N MET A 48 6.61 -3.57 12.85
CA MET A 48 6.58 -2.12 12.69
C MET A 48 6.00 -1.74 11.33
N ILE A 49 5.04 -0.82 11.32
CA ILE A 49 4.42 -0.28 10.11
C ILE A 49 4.86 1.17 9.95
N THR A 50 5.55 1.48 8.86
CA THR A 50 6.05 2.84 8.56
C THR A 50 5.19 3.61 7.56
N ALA A 51 4.11 2.98 7.08
CA ALA A 51 3.24 3.55 6.07
C ALA A 51 2.34 4.69 6.61
N PRO A 52 1.81 5.55 5.73
CA PRO A 52 0.82 6.57 6.08
C PRO A 52 -0.42 5.97 6.75
N ARG A 53 -1.10 6.77 7.56
CA ARG A 53 -2.25 6.35 8.39
C ARG A 53 -3.32 5.56 7.63
N GLN A 54 -3.64 6.01 6.42
CA GLN A 54 -4.65 5.40 5.54
C GLN A 54 -4.32 3.95 5.14
N TYR A 55 -3.04 3.58 5.05
CA TYR A 55 -2.64 2.21 4.74
C TYR A 55 -2.39 1.39 6.00
N ALA A 56 -1.92 2.04 7.07
CA ALA A 56 -1.61 1.40 8.33
C ALA A 56 -2.83 0.70 8.94
N HIS A 57 -4.03 1.29 8.88
CA HIS A 57 -5.22 0.67 9.44
C HIS A 57 -5.55 -0.70 8.83
N LYS A 58 -5.65 -0.76 7.49
CA LYS A 58 -5.96 -2.00 6.77
C LYS A 58 -4.86 -3.04 6.96
N LEU A 59 -3.59 -2.62 6.94
CA LEU A 59 -2.46 -3.52 7.15
C LEU A 59 -2.43 -4.05 8.59
N SER A 60 -2.65 -3.20 9.59
CA SER A 60 -2.72 -3.59 11.00
C SER A 60 -3.79 -4.65 11.24
N GLY A 61 -5.00 -4.47 10.69
CA GLY A 61 -6.09 -5.45 10.80
C GLY A 61 -5.64 -6.85 10.33
N ARG A 62 -5.04 -6.90 9.15
CA ARG A 62 -4.53 -8.14 8.57
C ARG A 62 -3.37 -8.76 9.34
N LEU A 63 -2.49 -7.93 9.89
CA LEU A 63 -1.38 -8.39 10.73
C LEU A 63 -1.90 -8.99 12.04
N MET A 64 -2.91 -8.38 12.66
CA MET A 64 -3.57 -8.92 13.85
C MET A 64 -4.30 -10.23 13.54
N GLU A 65 -5.00 -10.33 12.41
CA GLU A 65 -5.62 -11.58 11.94
C GLU A 65 -4.59 -12.70 11.76
N ALA A 66 -3.38 -12.36 11.33
CA ALA A 66 -2.25 -13.27 11.22
C ALA A 66 -1.51 -13.53 12.54
N GLY A 67 -1.98 -13.00 13.68
CA GLY A 67 -1.42 -13.23 15.02
C GLY A 67 -0.30 -12.27 15.44
N ALA A 68 -0.01 -11.23 14.65
CA ALA A 68 1.02 -10.25 14.95
C ALA A 68 0.54 -9.15 15.90
N GLN A 69 1.51 -8.44 16.48
CA GLN A 69 1.35 -7.21 17.25
C GLN A 69 1.89 -6.03 16.44
N PRO A 70 1.04 -5.33 15.64
CA PRO A 70 1.49 -4.21 14.84
C PRO A 70 1.83 -2.98 15.71
N VAL A 71 2.94 -2.31 15.38
CA VAL A 71 3.37 -1.03 15.97
C VAL A 71 3.44 -0.01 14.85
N TRP A 72 2.55 0.98 14.86
CA TRP A 72 2.53 2.00 13.82
C TRP A 72 3.48 3.15 14.16
N LEU A 73 4.41 3.43 13.24
CA LEU A 73 5.38 4.53 13.32
C LEU A 73 5.45 5.23 11.95
N PRO A 74 4.54 6.16 11.64
CA PRO A 74 4.46 6.76 10.31
C PRO A 74 5.74 7.52 9.97
N ALA A 75 6.43 7.08 8.91
CA ALA A 75 7.68 7.69 8.45
C ALA A 75 7.50 8.53 7.17
N ILE A 76 6.34 8.41 6.52
CA ILE A 76 6.00 9.14 5.30
C ILE A 76 4.56 9.65 5.36
N ALA A 77 4.31 10.78 4.69
CA ALA A 77 2.99 11.38 4.52
C ALA A 77 2.69 11.52 3.02
N ILE A 78 1.41 11.36 2.67
CA ILE A 78 0.91 11.67 1.32
C ILE A 78 0.13 12.97 1.45
N THR A 79 0.61 14.00 0.77
CA THR A 79 -0.01 15.33 0.76
C THR A 79 -0.41 15.72 -0.65
N ALA A 80 -1.34 16.67 -0.77
CA ALA A 80 -1.65 17.27 -2.05
C ALA A 80 -0.42 18.01 -2.59
N LEU A 81 -0.29 18.06 -3.92
CA LEU A 81 0.73 18.88 -4.57
C LEU A 81 0.33 20.34 -4.45
N THR A 82 1.05 21.11 -3.64
CA THR A 82 0.76 22.53 -3.37
C THR A 82 1.81 23.48 -3.91
N GLU A 83 3.01 22.98 -4.20
CA GLU A 83 4.13 23.82 -4.66
C GLU A 83 3.81 24.46 -6.03
N PRO A 84 3.82 25.80 -6.16
CA PRO A 84 3.43 26.49 -7.39
C PRO A 84 4.21 26.05 -8.61
N ALA A 85 5.53 25.85 -8.47
CA ALA A 85 6.39 25.40 -9.57
C ALA A 85 6.02 23.98 -10.04
N ALA A 86 5.70 23.08 -9.11
CA ALA A 86 5.31 21.72 -9.44
C ALA A 86 3.91 21.66 -10.06
N LEU A 87 2.98 22.50 -9.59
CA LEU A 87 1.67 22.67 -10.20
C LEU A 87 1.76 23.22 -11.63
N ALA A 88 2.58 24.25 -11.85
CA ALA A 88 2.81 24.80 -13.19
C ALA A 88 3.42 23.76 -14.14
N HIS A 89 4.34 22.92 -13.65
CA HIS A 89 4.91 21.82 -14.42
C HIS A 89 3.84 20.78 -14.80
N LEU A 90 2.97 20.42 -13.85
CA LEU A 90 1.84 19.53 -14.11
C LEU A 90 0.88 20.14 -15.15
N ASP A 91 0.51 21.41 -15.01
CA ASP A 91 -0.40 22.09 -15.96
C ASP A 91 0.18 22.13 -17.38
N ALA A 92 1.48 22.41 -17.50
CA ALA A 92 2.17 22.42 -18.78
C ALA A 92 2.22 21.03 -19.43
N ALA A 93 2.27 19.95 -18.64
CA ALA A 93 2.16 18.59 -19.16
C ALA A 93 0.71 18.25 -19.55
N LEU A 94 -0.27 18.68 -18.75
CA LEU A 94 -1.69 18.44 -19.00
C LEU A 94 -2.23 19.23 -20.22
N SER A 95 -1.62 20.36 -20.58
CA SER A 95 -2.03 21.14 -21.77
C SER A 95 -1.58 20.55 -23.10
N ARG A 96 -0.72 19.52 -23.07
CA ARG A 96 -0.15 18.84 -24.25
C ARG A 96 -0.32 17.33 -24.17
N LEU A 97 -1.45 16.86 -23.63
CA LEU A 97 -1.72 15.43 -23.48
C LEU A 97 -1.69 14.68 -24.82
N ASP A 98 -2.02 15.36 -25.93
CA ASP A 98 -1.93 14.89 -27.31
C ASP A 98 -0.51 14.55 -27.76
N ALA A 99 0.52 15.13 -27.13
CA ALA A 99 1.92 14.81 -27.41
C ALA A 99 2.37 13.45 -26.82
N TYR A 100 1.60 12.88 -25.88
CA TYR A 100 1.93 11.61 -25.25
C TYR A 100 1.12 10.48 -25.86
N SER A 101 1.79 9.44 -26.35
CA SER A 101 1.11 8.24 -26.87
C SER A 101 0.50 7.38 -25.76
N HIS A 102 1.06 7.45 -24.54
CA HIS A 102 0.65 6.63 -23.39
C HIS A 102 0.85 7.40 -22.09
N ILE A 103 0.01 7.09 -21.08
CA ILE A 103 0.09 7.66 -19.73
C ILE A 103 -0.04 6.49 -18.75
N ALA A 104 0.85 6.43 -17.75
CA ALA A 104 0.84 5.39 -16.72
C ALA A 104 0.71 6.01 -15.32
N PHE A 105 -0.26 5.52 -14.54
CA PHE A 105 -0.45 5.90 -13.15
C PHE A 105 0.12 4.83 -12.23
N VAL A 106 1.10 5.21 -11.41
CA VAL A 106 1.80 4.28 -10.50
C VAL A 106 1.07 4.01 -9.19
N SER A 107 0.01 4.80 -8.90
CA SER A 107 -0.85 4.62 -7.73
C SER A 107 -2.22 5.28 -7.95
N THR A 108 -3.20 4.86 -7.16
CA THR A 108 -4.52 5.52 -7.11
C THR A 108 -4.41 6.99 -6.72
N ASN A 109 -3.49 7.35 -5.81
CA ASN A 109 -3.27 8.74 -5.41
C ASN A 109 -2.84 9.60 -6.60
N SER A 110 -1.93 9.10 -7.44
CA SER A 110 -1.47 9.84 -8.62
C SER A 110 -2.60 10.08 -9.62
N PHE A 111 -3.46 9.07 -9.82
CA PHE A 111 -4.65 9.20 -10.66
C PHE A 111 -5.60 10.29 -10.13
N HIS A 112 -5.98 10.23 -8.85
CA HIS A 112 -6.87 11.21 -8.25
C HIS A 112 -6.27 12.64 -8.26
N GLY A 113 -4.98 12.77 -8.00
CA GLY A 113 -4.29 14.07 -8.04
C GLY A 113 -4.34 14.71 -9.43
N VAL A 114 -4.06 13.92 -10.48
CA VAL A 114 -4.13 14.38 -11.87
C VAL A 114 -5.55 14.72 -12.29
N MET A 115 -6.52 13.83 -12.01
CA MET A 115 -7.93 14.08 -12.35
C MET A 115 -8.49 15.33 -11.64
N GLY A 116 -8.15 15.50 -10.35
CA GLY A 116 -8.52 16.69 -9.60
C GLY A 116 -7.90 17.97 -10.16
N ARG A 117 -6.68 17.92 -10.70
CA ARG A 117 -6.05 19.08 -11.36
C ARG A 117 -6.68 19.37 -12.72
N LEU A 118 -6.91 18.34 -13.53
CA LEU A 118 -7.57 18.45 -14.84
C LEU A 118 -8.95 19.10 -14.73
N ALA A 119 -9.76 18.68 -13.75
CA ALA A 119 -11.09 19.26 -13.50
C ALA A 119 -11.01 20.76 -13.17
N LYS A 120 -10.02 21.18 -12.38
CA LYS A 120 -9.81 22.60 -12.05
C LYS A 120 -9.39 23.46 -13.25
N LEU A 121 -8.63 22.89 -14.19
CA LEU A 121 -8.15 23.62 -15.37
C LEU A 121 -9.23 23.77 -16.45
N HIS A 122 -10.11 22.78 -16.60
CA HIS A 122 -11.07 22.70 -17.70
C HIS A 122 -12.53 22.87 -17.27
N GLY A 123 -12.78 23.37 -16.05
CA GLY A 123 -14.11 23.76 -15.60
C GLY A 123 -15.04 22.60 -15.24
N GLY A 124 -14.56 21.64 -14.45
CA GLY A 124 -15.45 20.73 -13.72
C GLY A 124 -16.20 21.51 -12.65
N ALA A 125 -17.52 21.63 -12.83
CA ALA A 125 -18.46 22.21 -11.86
C ALA A 125 -18.38 21.55 -10.47
#